data_AF-R7YN15-F1
#
_entry.id   AF-R7YN15-F1
#
_cell.length_a   1.000
_cell.length_b   1.000
_cell.length_c   1.000
_cell.angle_alpha   90.00
_cell.angle_beta   90.00
_cell.angle_gamma   90.00
#
_symmetry.space_group_name_H-M   'P 1'
#
loop_
_entity.id
_entity.type
_entity.pdbx_description
1 polymer ?
#
loop_
_entity_poly.entity_id
_entity_poly.type
_entity_poly.pdbx_seq_one_letter_code
_entity_poly.pdbx_strand_id
1 'polypeptide(L)' 'MLILATAVFLYYTIWTLLMPFVDEDHPLQQLFPPRVWAIRLPVILILLGSAVVGSFLSVVMIRSNRRRALKAKKAS' A
#
# COMPACT_ATOMS: atom_id res chain seq x y z
N MET A 1 15.63 -5.75 14.25
CA MET A 1 14.55 -5.05 13.51
C MET A 1 15.04 -3.76 12.86
N LEU A 2 15.69 -2.84 13.59
CA LEU A 2 16.19 -1.57 13.06
C LEU A 2 17.17 -1.71 11.88
N ILE A 3 18.18 -2.58 12.01
CA ILE A 3 19.17 -2.82 10.94
C ILE A 3 18.50 -3.29 9.65
N LEU A 4 17.56 -4.23 9.75
CA LEU A 4 16.83 -4.75 8.59
C LEU A 4 15.99 -3.66 7.93
N ALA A 5 15.26 -2.88 8.73
CA ALA A 5 14.45 -1.77 8.22
C ALA A 5 15.31 -0.74 7.50
N THR A 6 16.46 -0.37 8.07
CA THR A 6 17.41 0.56 7.45
C THR A 6 17.97 -0.01 6.14
N ALA A 7 18.35 -1.29 6.12
CA ALA A 7 18.89 -1.92 4.91
C ALA A 7 17.86 -1.94 3.77
N VAL A 8 16.61 -2.33 4.06
CA VAL A 8 15.51 -2.31 3.09
C VAL A 8 15.22 -0.90 2.60
N PHE A 9 15.19 0.08 3.52
CA PHE A 9 14.97 1.48 3.18
C PHE A 9 16.06 2.02 2.24
N LEU A 10 17.33 1.76 2.54
CA LEU A 10 18.45 2.19 1.70
C LEU A 10 18.41 1.51 0.33
N TYR A 11 18.16 0.20 0.28
CA TYR A 11 18.03 -0.53 -0.98
C TYR A 11 16.92 0.06 -1.85
N TYR A 12 15.74 0.31 -1.26
CA TYR A 12 14.61 0.90 -1.97
C TYR A 12 14.87 2.34 -2.40
N THR A 13 15.55 3.14 -1.57
CA THR A 13 15.93 4.53 -1.88
C THR A 13 16.90 4.58 -3.06
N ILE A 14 17.93 3.74 -3.07
CA ILE A 14 18.88 3.62 -4.18
C ILE A 14 18.15 3.17 -5.44
N TRP A 15 17.30 2.14 -5.32
CA TRP A 15 16.53 1.61 -6.44
C TRP A 15 15.59 2.65 -7.07
N THR A 16 14.94 3.48 -6.25
CA THR A 16 13.96 4.48 -6.73
C THR A 16 14.60 5.76 -7.23
N LEU A 17 15.65 6.24 -6.55
CA LEU A 17 16.23 7.56 -6.82
C LEU A 17 17.47 7.50 -7.72
N LEU A 18 18.31 6.46 -7.62
CA LEU A 18 19.58 6.41 -8.36
C LEU A 18 19.46 5.66 -9.68
N MET A 19 18.73 4.53 -9.72
CA MET A 19 18.59 3.72 -10.94
C MET A 19 17.98 4.42 -12.16
N PRO A 20 17.12 5.46 -12.05
CA PRO A 20 16.66 6.21 -13.21
C PRO A 20 17.77 6.94 -13.98
N PHE A 21 18.92 7.19 -13.36
CA PHE A 21 20.06 7.87 -13.96
C PHE A 21 21.14 6.91 -14.47
N VAL A 22 20.94 5.60 -14.30
CA VAL A 22 21.86 4.56 -14.76
C VAL A 22 21.37 4.02 -16.09
N ASP A 23 22.27 3.90 -17.06
CA ASP A 23 21.95 3.35 -18.39
C ASP A 23 21.42 1.92 -18.29
N GLU A 24 20.57 1.55 -19.25
CA GLU A 24 19.91 0.23 -19.25
C GLU A 24 20.90 -0.93 -19.47
N ASP A 25 21.99 -0.67 -20.19
CA ASP A 25 23.03 -1.67 -20.49
C ASP A 25 24.04 -1.85 -19.35
N HIS A 26 23.94 -1.04 -18.28
CA HIS A 26 24.88 -1.10 -17.18
C HIS A 26 24.66 -2.36 -16.33
N PRO A 27 25.71 -3.12 -15.96
CA PRO A 27 25.58 -4.37 -15.20
C PRO A 27 24.89 -4.19 -13.83
N LEU A 28 24.93 -2.98 -13.28
CA LEU A 28 24.21 -2.64 -12.04
C LEU A 28 22.69 -2.84 -12.14
N GLN A 29 22.09 -2.75 -13.33
CA GLN A 29 20.65 -3.00 -13.53
C GLN A 29 20.26 -4.42 -13.13
N GLN A 30 21.18 -5.39 -13.15
CA GLN A 30 20.90 -6.78 -12.75
C GLN A 30 20.73 -6.96 -11.23
N LEU A 31 21.21 -6.00 -10.43
CA LEU A 31 21.09 -6.02 -8.97
C LEU A 31 19.74 -5.47 -8.47
N PHE A 32 18.96 -4.86 -9.36
CA PHE A 32 17.70 -4.21 -9.02
C PHE A 32 16.55 -4.76 -9.87
N PRO A 33 15.33 -4.84 -9.33
CA PRO A 33 14.19 -5.20 -10.15
C PRO A 33 13.89 -4.12 -11.20
N PRO A 34 13.12 -4.43 -12.26
CA PRO A 34 12.74 -3.46 -13.27
C PRO A 34 12.08 -2.22 -12.67
N ARG A 35 12.46 -1.04 -13.17
CA ARG A 35 12.07 0.30 -12.68
C ARG A 35 10.55 0.47 -12.48
N VAL A 36 9.76 -0.22 -13.31
CA VAL A 36 8.30 -0.17 -13.23
C VAL A 36 7.78 -0.66 -11.86
N TRP A 37 8.48 -1.60 -11.22
CA TRP A 37 8.10 -2.12 -9.91
C TRP A 37 8.33 -1.14 -8.76
N ALA A 38 9.29 -0.23 -8.89
CA ALA A 38 9.51 0.85 -7.91
C ALA A 38 8.29 1.78 -7.80
N ILE A 39 7.49 1.91 -8.85
CA ILE A 39 6.25 2.71 -8.83
C ILE A 39 5.03 1.85 -8.48
N ARG A 40 4.95 0.62 -9.02
CA ARG A 40 3.80 -0.27 -8.79
C ARG A 40 3.67 -0.69 -7.33
N LEU A 41 4.78 -0.92 -6.62
CA LEU A 41 4.75 -1.43 -5.25
C LEU A 41 4.03 -0.45 -4.28
N PRO A 42 4.37 0.86 -4.21
CA PRO A 42 3.61 1.81 -3.40
C PRO A 42 2.15 1.93 -3.82
N VAL A 43 1.86 1.93 -5.12
CA VAL A 43 0.49 2.05 -5.64
C VAL A 43 -0.36 0.87 -5.19
N ILE A 44 0.15 -0.36 -5.29
CA ILE A 44 -0.56 -1.56 -4.84
C ILE A 44 -0.81 -1.50 -3.33
N LEU A 45 0.17 -1.08 -2.53
CA LEU A 45 0.00 -0.95 -1.08
C LEU A 45 -1.08 0.08 -0.72
N ILE A 46 -1.13 1.22 -1.41
CA ILE A 46 -2.16 2.24 -1.18
C ILE A 46 -3.53 1.72 -1.61
N LEU A 47 -3.64 1.06 -2.76
CA LEU A 47 -4.90 0.50 -3.24
C LEU A 47 -5.42 -0.58 -2.31
N LEU A 48 -4.57 -1.51 -1.87
CA LEU A 48 -4.95 -2.55 -0.93
C LEU A 48 -5.33 -1.96 0.43
N GLY A 49 -4.51 -1.05 0.96
CA GLY A 49 -4.78 -0.39 2.24
C GLY A 49 -6.08 0.39 2.22
N SER A 50 -6.33 1.20 1.18
CA SER A 50 -7.58 1.96 1.02
C SER A 50 -8.78 1.05 0.79
N ALA A 51 -8.65 -0.03 0.02
CA ALA A 51 -9.72 -1.01 -0.16
C ALA A 51 -10.11 -1.69 1.16
N VAL A 52 -9.12 -2.08 1.98
CA VAL A 52 -9.35 -2.68 3.30
C VAL A 52 -10.05 -1.69 4.22
N VAL A 53 -9.54 -0.46 4.34
CA VAL A 53 -10.12 0.58 5.20
C VAL A 53 -11.53 0.95 4.73
N GLY A 54 -11.73 1.19 3.43
CA GLY A 54 -13.02 1.55 2.85
C GLY A 54 -14.06 0.45 3.02
N SER A 55 -13.68 -0.81 2.84
CA SER A 55 -14.57 -1.96 3.06
C SER A 55 -14.96 -2.08 4.53
N PHE A 56 -14.00 -1.95 5.45
CA PHE A 56 -14.27 -2.00 6.88
C PHE A 56 -15.24 -0.90 7.32
N LEU A 57 -14.97 0.35 6.92
CA LEU A 57 -15.85 1.48 7.21
C LEU A 57 -17.26 1.26 6.67
N SER A 58 -17.38 0.80 5.42
CA SER A 58 -18.66 0.50 4.78
C SER A 58 -19.46 -0.54 5.57
N VAL A 59 -18.83 -1.66 5.98
CA VAL A 59 -19.49 -2.71 6.79
C VAL A 59 -19.96 -2.16 8.14
N VAL A 60 -19.14 -1.36 8.83
CA VAL A 60 -19.49 -0.77 10.12
C VAL A 60 -20.65 0.21 9.99
N MET A 61 -20.66 1.05 8.95
CA MET A 61 -21.76 1.99 8.67
C MET A 61 -23.07 1.27 8.37
N ILE A 62 -23.04 0.25 7.52
CA ILE A 62 -24.24 -0.55 7.19
C ILE A 62 -24.79 -1.23 8.45
N ARG A 63 -23.93 -1.89 9.23
CA ARG A 63 -24.37 -2.62 10.42
C ARG A 63 -24.87 -1.69 11.53
N SER A 64 -24.23 -0.55 11.73
CA SER A 64 -24.66 0.44 12.73
C SER A 64 -26.00 1.06 12.35
N ASN A 65 -26.21 1.42 11.08
CA ASN A 65 -27.47 1.98 10.61
C ASN A 65 -28.62 0.97 10.70
N ARG A 66 -28.38 -0.29 10.32
CA ARG A 66 -29.37 -1.38 10.46
C ARG A 66 -29.80 -1.59 11.91
N ARG A 67 -28.85 -1.54 12.86
CA ARG A 67 -29.17 -1.62 14.30
C ARG A 67 -30.01 -0.45 14.78
N ARG A 68 -29.73 0.79 14.33
CA ARG A 68 -30.53 1.97 14.65
C ARG A 68 -31.96 1.86 14.11
N ALA A 69 -32.12 1.44 12.86
CA ALA A 69 -33.43 1.23 12.23
C ALA A 69 -34.27 0.15 12.95
N LEU A 70 -33.64 -0.97 13.34
CA LEU A 70 -34.32 -2.03 14.10
C LEU A 70 -34.74 -1.57 15.50
N LYS A 71 -33.93 -0.74 16.18
CA LYS A 71 -34.31 -0.16 17.48
C LYS A 71 -35.49 0.81 17.34
N ALA A 72 -35.49 1.66 16.30
CA ALA A 72 -36.60 2.57 16.04
C ALA A 72 -37.92 1.83 15.80
N LYS A 73 -37.90 0.75 15.00
CA LYS A 73 -39.08 -0.11 14.76
C LYS A 73 -39.61 -0.85 15.99
N LYS A 74 -38.79 -1.10 17.01
CA LYS A 74 -39.22 -1.74 18.26
C LYS A 74 -39.79 -0.73 19.27
N ALA A 75 -39.55 0.56 19.06
CA ALA A 75 -40.02 1.65 19.93
C ALA A 75 -41.32 2.32 19.41
N SER A 76 -41.76 1.95 18.20
CA SER A 76 -43.06 2.28 17.59
C SER A 76 -44.04 1.13 17.74
#